data_AF-A0A8H6SR65-F1
#
_entry.id   AF-A0A8H6SR65-F1
#
_cell.length_a   1.000
_cell.length_b   1.000
_cell.length_c   1.000
_cell.angle_alpha   90.00
_cell.angle_beta   90.00
_cell.angle_gamma   90.00
#
_symmetry.space_group_name_H-M   'P 1'
#
loop_
_entity.id
_entity.type
_entity.pdbx_description
1 polymer ?
#
loop_
_entity_poly.entity_id
_entity_poly.type
_entity_poly.pdbx_seq_one_letter_code
_entity_poly.pdbx_strand_id
1 'polypeptide(L)'
;MQVGKQEKVTAAQQLADDHHQRLAADSRRRPRSRRAPSAMICARTVFRCFKVLERIGDRVTGAAGPVFVTFAVLLVGLGTTCFFTILLPTLPFPILTTPLCVLIALNLHGHYFYVTRVRPGFVDPSAPLPTDLAPPIRPLEIRPGRIEDSRVLWANRGAFDASPHGKAPMTRATVTKCRRCGVIRPERAHHCRICNRCVLKYDHHCPHLHLLGINQCVGLHNERHFVLFMAYLVIGCLAFCFAGWDTALHALGFSGDWNDWPYTIPATFFLLTYILAAVMSLAVGIMCAFHLRTIANGETTVESQDHDVYRKVAVQRQETFTNSYDLGPGLRNLALFFNVSIGRYKPSPAPYPLYTLLLPVRVQPYTDGWGWARREGYERGHGGVRRGEELTDEEFGEDHMEEP
;
A
#
# COMPACT_ATOMS: atom_id res chain seq x y z
N MET A 1 -4.20 74.09 -2.83
CA MET A 1 -4.29 72.61 -2.63
C MET A 1 -3.27 71.82 -3.48
N GLN A 2 -2.14 72.42 -3.91
CA GLN A 2 -1.08 71.73 -4.67
C GLN A 2 0.30 71.70 -3.97
N VAL A 3 0.53 72.52 -2.94
CA VAL A 3 1.84 72.58 -2.25
C VAL A 3 2.08 71.38 -1.31
N GLY A 4 1.06 70.93 -0.57
CA GLY A 4 1.19 69.79 0.35
C GLY A 4 1.30 68.40 -0.30
N LYS A 5 1.16 68.30 -1.63
CA LYS A 5 1.33 67.03 -2.37
C LYS A 5 2.78 66.82 -2.80
N GLN A 6 3.55 67.91 -2.98
CA GLN A 6 4.97 67.84 -3.33
C GLN A 6 5.84 67.43 -2.14
N GLU A 7 5.60 68.01 -0.94
CA GLU A 7 6.35 67.66 0.27
C GLU A 7 6.24 66.17 0.64
N LYS A 8 5.05 65.58 0.49
CA LYS A 8 4.83 64.15 0.78
C LYS A 8 5.52 63.21 -0.20
N VAL A 9 5.71 63.63 -1.45
CA VAL A 9 6.44 62.84 -2.45
C VAL A 9 7.95 62.89 -2.17
N THR A 10 8.50 64.05 -1.81
CA THR A 10 9.92 64.18 -1.42
C THR A 10 10.27 63.39 -0.14
N ALA A 11 9.39 63.38 0.86
CA ALA A 11 9.61 62.61 2.09
C ALA A 11 9.56 61.09 1.86
N ALA A 12 8.67 60.62 0.99
CA ALA A 12 8.60 59.21 0.61
C ALA A 12 9.81 58.77 -0.23
N GLN A 13 10.32 59.64 -1.10
CA GLN A 13 11.52 59.38 -1.90
C GLN A 13 12.76 59.25 -1.00
N GLN A 14 12.92 60.14 -0.02
CA GLN A 14 14.04 60.08 0.94
C GLN A 14 14.01 58.84 1.83
N LEU A 15 12.83 58.36 2.23
CA LEU A 15 12.68 57.12 2.99
C LEU A 15 13.00 55.87 2.15
N ALA A 16 12.67 55.87 0.86
CA ALA A 16 13.00 54.77 -0.05
C ALA A 16 14.51 54.71 -0.34
N ASP A 17 15.15 55.86 -0.50
CA ASP A 17 16.59 55.96 -0.73
C ASP A 17 17.40 55.54 0.51
N ASP A 18 16.95 55.90 1.72
CA ASP A 18 17.60 55.47 2.98
C ASP A 18 17.46 53.95 3.20
N HIS A 19 16.32 53.37 2.80
CA HIS A 19 16.11 51.92 2.84
C HIS A 19 17.01 51.17 1.83
N HIS A 20 17.16 51.71 0.61
CA HIS A 20 18.07 51.15 -0.39
C HIS A 20 19.54 51.25 0.02
N GLN A 21 19.95 52.34 0.67
CA GLN A 21 21.32 52.50 1.18
C GLN A 21 21.62 51.54 2.34
N ARG A 22 20.64 51.28 3.23
CA ARG A 22 20.77 50.28 4.31
C ARG A 22 20.89 48.86 3.77
N LEU A 23 20.11 48.48 2.76
CA LEU A 23 20.23 47.17 2.09
C LEU A 23 21.57 47.03 1.33
N ALA A 24 22.06 48.10 0.72
CA ALA A 24 23.35 48.12 0.05
C ALA A 24 24.53 48.02 1.04
N ALA A 25 24.41 48.59 2.25
CA ALA A 25 25.41 48.49 3.31
C ALA A 25 25.45 47.07 3.93
N ASP A 26 24.30 46.39 4.05
CA ASP A 26 24.22 45.03 4.57
C ASP A 26 24.77 43.99 3.57
N SER A 27 24.58 44.23 2.26
CA SER A 27 25.15 43.37 1.20
C SER A 27 26.70 43.34 1.18
N ARG A 28 27.36 44.37 1.73
CA ARG A 28 28.84 44.46 1.82
C ARG A 28 29.43 43.79 3.06
N ARG A 29 28.59 43.30 3.99
CA ARG A 29 29.02 42.52 5.16
C ARG A 29 28.86 41.01 4.97
N ARG A 30 28.89 40.51 3.74
CA ARG A 30 29.06 39.07 3.51
C ARG A 30 30.48 38.66 3.89
N PRO A 31 30.69 37.78 4.88
CA PRO A 31 32.01 37.24 5.14
C PRO A 31 32.50 36.52 3.88
N ARG A 32 33.68 36.92 3.39
CA ARG A 32 34.44 36.19 2.36
C ARG A 32 34.42 34.70 2.73
N SER A 33 33.97 33.86 1.80
CA SER A 33 33.88 32.41 1.94
C SER A 33 35.18 31.85 2.53
N ARG A 34 35.14 31.55 3.83
CA ARG A 34 36.14 30.67 4.44
C ARG A 34 35.93 29.29 3.82
N ARG A 35 37.01 28.68 3.36
CA ARG A 35 37.06 27.30 2.86
C ARG A 35 36.17 26.41 3.75
N ALA A 36 35.27 25.65 3.14
CA ALA A 36 34.41 24.72 3.87
C ALA A 36 35.28 23.86 4.81
N PRO A 37 34.98 23.78 6.12
CA PRO A 37 35.77 23.01 7.06
C PRO A 37 35.82 21.55 6.61
N SER A 38 37.00 20.93 6.64
CA SER A 38 37.27 19.57 6.15
C SER A 38 36.29 18.50 6.69
N ALA A 39 35.67 18.75 7.84
CA ALA A 39 34.60 17.94 8.42
C ALA A 39 33.33 17.83 7.53
N MET A 40 32.95 18.90 6.81
CA MET A 40 31.79 18.92 5.91
C MET A 40 32.03 18.11 4.63
N ILE A 41 33.27 18.06 4.15
CA ILE A 41 33.69 17.24 3.00
C ILE A 41 33.70 15.76 3.40
N CYS A 42 34.18 15.47 4.61
CA CYS A 42 34.19 14.12 5.17
C CYS A 42 32.76 13.58 5.34
N ALA A 43 31.84 14.37 5.91
CA ALA A 43 30.44 14.02 6.05
C ALA A 43 29.73 13.77 4.70
N ARG A 44 29.97 14.63 3.69
CA ARG A 44 29.43 14.44 2.33
C ARG A 44 29.95 13.18 1.64
N THR A 45 31.21 12.83 1.90
CA THR A 45 31.83 11.62 1.33
C THR A 45 31.30 10.37 2.00
N VAL A 46 31.18 10.36 3.33
CA VAL A 46 30.56 9.26 4.10
C VAL A 46 29.10 9.06 3.67
N PHE A 47 28.33 10.14 3.52
CA PHE A 47 26.95 10.05 3.05
C PHE A 47 26.85 9.49 1.62
N ARG A 48 27.75 9.89 0.72
CA ARG A 48 27.83 9.30 -0.63
C ARG A 48 28.17 7.81 -0.58
N CYS A 49 29.13 7.40 0.23
CA CYS A 49 29.47 5.98 0.40
C CYS A 49 28.28 5.18 0.91
N PHE A 50 27.56 5.70 1.91
CA PHE A 50 26.34 5.10 2.42
C PHE A 50 25.26 4.99 1.33
N LYS A 51 25.04 6.05 0.54
CA LYS A 51 24.12 6.02 -0.60
C LYS A 51 24.53 5.11 -1.75
N VAL A 52 25.82 4.84 -1.91
CA VAL A 52 26.31 3.87 -2.90
C VAL A 52 26.11 2.45 -2.38
N LEU A 53 26.39 2.20 -1.10
CA LEU A 53 26.12 0.91 -0.44
C LEU A 53 24.62 0.58 -0.44
N GLU A 54 23.76 1.54 -0.12
CA GLU A 54 22.29 1.41 -0.22
C GLU A 54 21.88 0.98 -1.64
N ARG A 55 22.38 1.69 -2.66
CA ARG A 55 22.11 1.36 -4.07
C ARG A 55 22.66 0.00 -4.52
N ILE A 56 23.80 -0.44 -3.98
CA ILE A 56 24.35 -1.77 -4.26
C ILE A 56 23.50 -2.83 -3.56
N GLY A 57 23.10 -2.60 -2.30
CA GLY A 57 22.18 -3.45 -1.56
C GLY A 57 20.86 -3.63 -2.32
N ASP A 58 20.27 -2.54 -2.81
CA ASP A 58 19.04 -2.57 -3.61
C ASP A 58 19.20 -3.35 -4.93
N ARG A 59 20.37 -3.26 -5.57
CA ARG A 59 20.66 -4.02 -6.81
C ARG A 59 20.86 -5.50 -6.56
N VAL A 60 21.60 -5.87 -5.51
CA VAL A 60 21.87 -7.28 -5.17
C VAL A 60 20.58 -7.97 -4.72
N THR A 61 19.81 -7.32 -3.86
CA THR A 61 18.48 -7.82 -3.44
C THR A 61 17.49 -7.86 -4.62
N GLY A 62 17.49 -6.86 -5.50
CA GLY A 62 16.69 -6.89 -6.72
C GLY A 62 17.04 -8.03 -7.67
N ALA A 63 18.33 -8.31 -7.86
CA ALA A 63 18.81 -9.36 -8.76
C ALA A 63 18.57 -10.78 -8.24
N ALA A 64 18.59 -10.97 -6.92
CA ALA A 64 18.36 -12.27 -6.32
C ALA A 64 16.88 -12.66 -6.19
N GLY A 65 15.96 -11.70 -6.40
CA GLY A 65 14.50 -11.90 -6.35
C GLY A 65 13.97 -13.19 -7.01
N PRO A 66 14.30 -13.50 -8.28
CA PRO A 66 13.80 -14.72 -8.96
C PRO A 66 14.19 -16.04 -8.28
N VAL A 67 15.39 -16.10 -7.69
CA VAL A 67 15.88 -17.31 -7.00
C VAL A 67 15.03 -17.57 -5.76
N PHE A 68 14.73 -16.52 -5.00
CA PHE A 68 13.93 -16.66 -3.80
C PHE A 68 12.44 -16.87 -4.06
N VAL A 69 11.88 -16.30 -5.14
CA VAL A 69 10.54 -16.66 -5.63
C VAL A 69 10.45 -18.17 -5.80
N THR A 70 11.44 -18.72 -6.51
CA THR A 70 11.51 -20.15 -6.81
C THR A 70 11.63 -20.97 -5.52
N PHE A 71 12.53 -20.59 -4.62
CA PHE A 71 12.70 -21.25 -3.33
C PHE A 71 11.39 -21.32 -2.53
N ALA A 72 10.60 -20.26 -2.58
CA ALA A 72 9.39 -20.20 -1.79
C ALA A 72 8.21 -20.93 -2.38
N VAL A 73 8.06 -20.90 -3.72
CA VAL A 73 7.12 -21.77 -4.42
C VAL A 73 7.46 -23.23 -4.11
N LEU A 74 8.75 -23.58 -4.06
CA LEU A 74 9.19 -24.90 -3.64
C LEU A 74 8.85 -25.18 -2.17
N LEU A 75 9.04 -24.24 -1.24
CA LEU A 75 8.69 -24.43 0.18
C LEU A 75 7.18 -24.59 0.39
N VAL A 76 6.36 -23.73 -0.20
CA VAL A 76 4.89 -23.82 -0.12
C VAL A 76 4.41 -25.10 -0.81
N GLY A 77 5.00 -25.46 -1.95
CA GLY A 77 4.72 -26.71 -2.66
C GLY A 77 5.12 -27.94 -1.86
N LEU A 78 6.27 -27.92 -1.19
CA LEU A 78 6.73 -28.99 -0.30
C LEU A 78 5.78 -29.14 0.90
N GLY A 79 5.42 -28.05 1.56
CA GLY A 79 4.45 -28.08 2.66
C GLY A 79 3.09 -28.62 2.24
N THR A 80 2.62 -28.21 1.05
CA THR A 80 1.40 -28.73 0.44
C THR A 80 1.52 -30.24 0.19
N THR A 81 2.63 -30.69 -0.39
CA THR A 81 2.88 -32.11 -0.67
C THR A 81 2.89 -32.92 0.62
N CYS A 82 3.66 -32.50 1.63
CA CYS A 82 3.69 -33.10 2.96
C CYS A 82 2.29 -33.22 3.56
N PHE A 83 1.47 -32.17 3.46
CA PHE A 83 0.10 -32.19 3.96
C PHE A 83 -0.74 -33.27 3.27
N PHE A 84 -0.75 -33.30 1.94
CA PHE A 84 -1.61 -34.23 1.18
C PHE A 84 -1.14 -35.68 1.23
N THR A 85 0.16 -35.94 1.39
CA THR A 85 0.71 -37.31 1.40
C THR A 85 0.79 -37.92 2.79
N ILE A 86 1.02 -37.10 3.83
CA ILE A 86 1.22 -37.59 5.21
C ILE A 86 -0.02 -37.33 6.06
N LEU A 87 -0.55 -36.10 6.05
CA LEU A 87 -1.57 -35.68 7.01
C LEU A 87 -3.00 -35.92 6.52
N LEU A 88 -3.30 -35.67 5.25
CA LEU A 88 -4.65 -35.87 4.73
C LEU A 88 -5.17 -37.31 4.95
N PRO A 89 -4.37 -38.39 4.73
CA PRO A 89 -4.83 -39.75 4.98
C PRO A 89 -5.14 -40.06 6.44
N THR A 90 -4.59 -39.31 7.39
CA THR A 90 -4.83 -39.51 8.83
C THR A 90 -6.05 -38.75 9.34
N LEU A 91 -6.61 -37.83 8.54
CA LEU A 91 -7.77 -37.03 8.94
C LEU A 91 -9.07 -37.85 8.96
N PRO A 92 -9.94 -37.65 9.96
CA PRO A 92 -11.24 -38.29 10.00
C PRO A 92 -12.18 -37.71 8.92
N PHE A 93 -13.20 -38.48 8.54
CA PHE A 93 -14.25 -38.07 7.60
C PHE A 93 -13.72 -37.54 6.24
N PRO A 94 -13.04 -38.40 5.44
CA PRO A 94 -12.35 -37.97 4.22
C PRO A 94 -13.27 -37.29 3.19
N ILE A 95 -14.56 -37.62 3.17
CA ILE A 95 -15.55 -37.00 2.26
C ILE A 95 -15.71 -35.50 2.54
N LEU A 96 -15.54 -35.06 3.80
CA LEU A 96 -15.69 -33.66 4.20
C LEU A 96 -14.34 -32.95 4.31
N THR A 97 -13.32 -33.60 4.88
CA THR A 97 -12.02 -32.98 5.14
C THR A 97 -11.22 -32.78 3.85
N THR A 98 -11.26 -33.75 2.92
CA THR A 98 -10.56 -33.65 1.63
C THR A 98 -10.95 -32.42 0.82
N PRO A 99 -12.25 -32.17 0.50
CA PRO A 99 -12.61 -30.99 -0.29
C PRO A 99 -12.26 -29.67 0.42
N LEU A 100 -12.36 -29.62 1.75
CA LEU A 100 -11.98 -28.44 2.53
C LEU A 100 -10.47 -28.16 2.45
N CYS A 101 -9.63 -29.18 2.64
CA CYS A 101 -8.18 -29.05 2.54
C CYS A 101 -7.72 -28.69 1.12
N VAL A 102 -8.33 -29.29 0.10
CA VAL A 102 -8.12 -28.92 -1.30
C VAL A 102 -8.51 -27.46 -1.54
N LEU A 103 -9.63 -27.01 -0.99
CA LEU A 103 -10.07 -25.61 -1.11
C LEU A 103 -9.08 -24.63 -0.47
N ILE A 104 -8.55 -24.95 0.72
CA ILE A 104 -7.53 -24.13 1.39
C ILE A 104 -6.27 -24.04 0.52
N ALA A 105 -5.79 -25.17 0.00
CA ALA A 105 -4.62 -25.21 -0.87
C ALA A 105 -4.85 -24.43 -2.18
N LEU A 106 -6.01 -24.59 -2.82
CA LEU A 106 -6.36 -23.83 -4.02
C LEU A 106 -6.42 -22.32 -3.78
N ASN A 107 -6.95 -21.88 -2.63
CA ASN A 107 -6.96 -20.47 -2.28
C ASN A 107 -5.57 -19.94 -1.99
N LEU A 108 -4.74 -20.69 -1.25
CA LEU A 108 -3.36 -20.33 -0.96
C LEU A 108 -2.57 -20.10 -2.25
N HIS A 109 -2.56 -21.10 -3.15
CA HIS A 109 -1.83 -21.04 -4.42
C HIS A 109 -2.46 -20.06 -5.41
N GLY A 110 -3.79 -20.01 -5.48
CA GLY A 110 -4.50 -19.12 -6.38
C GLY A 110 -4.30 -17.64 -6.02
N HIS A 111 -4.44 -17.27 -4.75
CA HIS A 111 -4.17 -15.91 -4.31
C HIS A 111 -2.69 -15.56 -4.43
N TYR A 112 -1.78 -16.47 -4.09
CA TYR A 112 -0.36 -16.29 -4.38
C TYR A 112 -0.12 -15.96 -5.87
N PHE A 113 -0.70 -16.73 -6.79
CA PHE A 113 -0.62 -16.46 -8.22
C PHE A 113 -1.17 -15.08 -8.60
N TYR A 114 -2.32 -14.67 -8.05
CA TYR A 114 -2.87 -13.36 -8.35
C TYR A 114 -2.01 -12.22 -7.83
N VAL A 115 -1.47 -12.31 -6.61
CA VAL A 115 -0.62 -11.24 -6.10
C VAL A 115 0.66 -11.12 -6.93
N THR A 116 1.17 -12.24 -7.44
CA THR A 116 2.39 -12.26 -8.26
C THR A 116 2.17 -11.83 -9.72
N ARG A 117 0.95 -11.96 -10.26
CA ARG A 117 0.68 -11.73 -11.69
C ARG A 117 -0.20 -10.52 -11.97
N VAL A 118 -1.03 -10.11 -11.01
CA VAL A 118 -1.89 -8.92 -11.15
C VAL A 118 -1.09 -7.68 -10.82
N ARG A 119 -0.95 -6.80 -11.82
CA ARG A 119 -0.29 -5.49 -11.62
C ARG A 119 -1.04 -4.70 -10.55
N PRO A 120 -0.35 -3.98 -9.65
CA PRO A 120 -0.97 -3.27 -8.52
C PRO A 120 -1.89 -2.12 -8.93
N GLY A 121 -1.76 -1.62 -10.17
CA GLY A 121 -2.44 -0.42 -10.67
C GLY A 121 -1.47 0.74 -10.76
N PHE A 122 -0.60 0.70 -11.78
CA PHE A 122 0.28 1.85 -12.05
C PHE A 122 -0.53 3.00 -12.64
N VAL A 123 -0.22 4.22 -12.22
CA VAL A 123 -0.76 5.43 -12.85
C VAL A 123 -0.22 5.49 -14.28
N ASP A 124 -1.11 5.51 -15.26
CA ASP A 124 -0.75 5.61 -16.67
C ASP A 124 -0.49 7.08 -17.04
N PRO A 125 0.71 7.43 -17.56
CA PRO A 125 0.99 8.79 -18.04
C PRO A 125 0.07 9.24 -19.19
N SER A 126 -0.46 8.28 -19.94
CA SER A 126 -1.25 8.50 -21.16
C SER A 126 -2.76 8.40 -20.94
N ALA A 127 -3.21 7.99 -19.75
CA ALA A 127 -4.63 8.01 -19.43
C ALA A 127 -5.11 9.47 -19.47
N PRO A 128 -6.11 9.80 -20.30
CA PRO A 128 -6.67 11.13 -20.32
C PRO A 128 -7.16 11.44 -18.91
N LEU A 129 -6.68 12.55 -18.35
CA LEU A 129 -7.26 13.10 -17.13
C LEU A 129 -8.77 13.16 -17.35
N PRO A 130 -9.61 12.68 -16.41
CA PRO A 130 -11.05 12.85 -16.52
C PRO A 130 -11.32 14.31 -16.92
N THR A 131 -12.11 14.55 -17.97
CA THR A 131 -12.25 15.85 -18.68
C THR A 131 -12.49 17.04 -17.74
N ASP A 132 -12.97 16.77 -16.54
CA ASP A 132 -13.35 17.74 -15.50
C ASP A 132 -12.19 18.10 -14.55
N LEU A 133 -11.05 17.41 -14.64
CA LEU A 133 -9.81 17.67 -13.90
C LEU A 133 -8.74 18.36 -14.77
N ALA A 134 -8.98 18.45 -16.09
CA ALA A 134 -8.11 19.18 -17.00
C ALA A 134 -8.26 20.69 -16.74
N PRO A 135 -7.15 21.47 -16.64
CA PRO A 135 -7.26 22.92 -16.77
C PRO A 135 -7.93 23.24 -18.12
N PRO A 136 -8.68 24.35 -18.26
CA PRO A 136 -9.44 24.64 -19.46
C PRO A 136 -8.47 24.91 -20.62
N ILE A 137 -8.16 23.87 -21.40
CA ILE A 137 -7.39 23.99 -22.63
C ILE A 137 -8.39 23.85 -23.79
N ARG A 138 -8.33 24.83 -24.71
CA ARG A 138 -9.21 24.98 -25.87
C ARG A 138 -9.30 23.67 -26.68
N PRO A 139 -10.47 23.34 -27.25
CA PRO A 139 -10.67 22.06 -27.90
C PRO A 139 -9.84 21.96 -29.18
N LEU A 140 -8.93 21.00 -29.22
CA LEU A 140 -8.41 20.43 -30.45
C LEU A 140 -9.14 19.11 -30.68
N GLU A 141 -9.86 19.04 -31.79
CA GLU A 141 -10.65 17.88 -32.20
C GLU A 141 -9.78 16.63 -32.31
N ILE A 142 -10.02 15.65 -31.43
CA ILE A 142 -9.46 14.31 -31.56
C ILE A 142 -10.62 13.37 -31.93
N ARG A 143 -10.52 12.77 -33.11
CA ARG A 143 -11.47 11.79 -33.67
C ARG A 143 -11.59 10.55 -32.77
N PRO A 144 -12.79 9.93 -32.68
CA PRO A 144 -13.02 8.80 -31.78
C PRO A 144 -12.37 7.52 -32.33
N GLY A 145 -11.31 7.06 -31.67
CA GLY A 145 -10.73 5.73 -31.82
C GLY A 145 -11.23 4.81 -30.70
N ARG A 146 -11.82 3.69 -31.11
CA ARG A 146 -12.44 2.59 -30.34
C ARG A 146 -11.72 2.27 -29.00
N ILE A 147 -12.39 2.55 -27.88
CA ILE A 147 -12.01 2.08 -26.53
C ILE A 147 -12.55 0.66 -26.36
N GLU A 148 -11.64 -0.28 -26.14
CA GLU A 148 -11.94 -1.68 -25.86
C GLU A 148 -12.33 -1.83 -24.38
N ASP A 149 -13.64 -1.75 -24.14
CA ASP A 149 -14.45 -2.34 -23.07
C ASP A 149 -13.71 -2.79 -21.78
N SER A 150 -13.26 -1.83 -20.97
CA SER A 150 -12.96 -2.05 -19.56
C SER A 150 -14.28 -2.30 -18.81
N ARG A 151 -14.54 -3.57 -18.47
CA ARG A 151 -15.73 -4.09 -17.73
C ARG A 151 -15.87 -3.58 -16.29
N VAL A 152 -15.66 -2.30 -16.08
CA VAL A 152 -15.82 -1.60 -14.82
C VAL A 152 -17.04 -0.69 -15.00
N LEU A 153 -18.23 -1.22 -14.65
CA LEU A 153 -19.55 -0.66 -14.96
C LEU A 153 -19.80 0.79 -14.49
N TRP A 154 -18.93 1.35 -13.67
CA TRP A 154 -19.05 2.69 -13.12
C TRP A 154 -18.14 3.72 -13.82
N ALA A 155 -17.25 3.29 -14.73
CA ALA A 155 -16.46 4.20 -15.58
C ALA A 155 -17.35 4.97 -16.60
N ASN A 156 -18.62 4.60 -16.73
CA ASN A 156 -19.59 5.36 -17.51
C ASN A 156 -20.13 6.53 -16.67
N ARG A 157 -19.83 7.74 -17.16
CA ARG A 157 -20.32 9.06 -16.71
C ARG A 157 -21.77 8.98 -16.22
N GLY A 158 -21.99 9.19 -14.92
CA GLY A 158 -23.35 9.37 -14.37
C GLY A 158 -23.61 8.85 -12.96
N ALA A 159 -22.70 8.09 -12.35
CA ALA A 159 -22.92 7.49 -11.02
C ALA A 159 -22.39 8.30 -9.82
N PHE A 160 -21.82 9.51 -10.06
CA PHE A 160 -21.31 10.39 -9.00
C PHE A 160 -22.42 11.21 -8.34
N ASP A 161 -23.53 11.44 -9.04
CA ASP A 161 -24.61 12.31 -8.57
C ASP A 161 -25.80 11.46 -8.12
N ALA A 162 -26.10 11.57 -6.83
CA ALA A 162 -27.22 10.97 -6.10
C ALA A 162 -27.18 9.44 -5.88
N SER A 163 -26.96 9.04 -4.62
CA SER A 163 -27.57 7.80 -4.13
C SER A 163 -28.45 8.08 -2.91
N PRO A 164 -29.77 7.77 -2.99
CA PRO A 164 -30.60 7.66 -1.81
C PRO A 164 -30.19 6.41 -1.01
N HIS A 165 -30.24 6.56 0.31
CA HIS A 165 -30.25 5.56 1.38
C HIS A 165 -29.40 4.28 1.19
N GLY A 166 -28.21 4.27 1.82
CA GLY A 166 -27.47 3.04 2.16
C GLY A 166 -26.19 2.75 1.37
N LYS A 167 -25.77 3.64 0.46
CA LYS A 167 -24.48 3.55 -0.25
C LYS A 167 -23.49 4.54 0.35
N ALA A 168 -22.20 4.20 0.36
CA ALA A 168 -21.17 5.15 0.76
C ALA A 168 -21.05 6.26 -0.31
N PRO A 169 -21.03 7.56 0.06
CA PRO A 169 -20.91 8.63 -0.90
C PRO A 169 -19.54 8.54 -1.58
N MET A 170 -19.57 8.33 -2.90
CA MET A 170 -18.37 8.30 -3.74
C MET A 170 -17.99 9.74 -4.06
N THR A 171 -16.77 10.13 -3.70
CA THR A 171 -16.21 11.45 -3.96
C THR A 171 -15.04 11.33 -4.93
N ARG A 172 -14.81 12.37 -5.73
CA ARG A 172 -13.70 12.40 -6.68
C ARG A 172 -12.38 12.57 -5.94
N ALA A 173 -11.35 11.90 -6.46
CA ALA A 173 -10.00 12.04 -5.94
C ALA A 173 -9.47 13.45 -6.15
N THR A 174 -8.86 14.02 -5.12
CA THR A 174 -7.95 15.16 -5.32
C THR A 174 -6.71 14.69 -6.10
N VAL A 175 -6.10 15.59 -6.88
CA VAL A 175 -4.98 15.23 -7.76
C VAL A 175 -3.74 16.04 -7.43
N THR A 176 -2.58 15.39 -7.45
CA THR A 176 -1.26 16.01 -7.30
C THR A 176 -0.36 15.59 -8.44
N LYS A 177 0.70 16.37 -8.72
CA LYS A 177 1.70 15.99 -9.72
C LYS A 177 2.89 15.33 -9.02
N CYS A 178 3.30 14.15 -9.48
CA CYS A 178 4.53 13.54 -8.99
C CYS A 178 5.75 14.25 -9.61
N ARG A 179 6.67 14.74 -8.79
CA ARG A 179 7.89 15.42 -9.27
C ARG A 179 8.80 14.49 -10.09
N ARG A 180 8.89 13.21 -9.70
CA ARG A 180 9.79 12.23 -10.34
C ARG A 180 9.25 11.65 -11.64
N CYS A 181 7.97 11.30 -11.66
CA CYS A 181 7.34 10.75 -12.87
C CYS A 181 6.86 11.85 -13.83
N GLY A 182 6.61 13.07 -13.33
CA GLY A 182 5.96 14.14 -14.09
C GLY A 182 4.47 13.92 -14.37
N VAL A 183 3.88 12.83 -13.87
CA VAL A 183 2.47 12.45 -14.11
C VAL A 183 1.56 13.00 -13.02
N ILE A 184 0.29 13.23 -13.37
CA ILE A 184 -0.76 13.53 -12.41
C ILE A 184 -1.19 12.24 -11.74
N ARG A 185 -1.19 12.22 -10.42
CA ARG A 185 -1.58 11.08 -9.59
C ARG A 185 -2.79 11.47 -8.72
N PRO A 186 -3.78 10.57 -8.54
CA PRO A 186 -4.85 10.80 -7.59
C PRO A 186 -4.34 10.68 -6.16
N GLU A 187 -5.12 11.16 -5.20
CA GLU A 187 -4.89 10.92 -3.78
C GLU A 187 -4.78 9.42 -3.46
N ARG A 188 -4.05 9.09 -2.39
CA ARG A 188 -3.66 7.72 -2.01
C ARG A 188 -2.75 7.00 -3.02
N ALA A 189 -2.33 7.66 -4.11
CA ALA A 189 -1.31 7.13 -5.01
C ALA A 189 0.08 7.62 -4.60
N HIS A 190 1.04 6.70 -4.48
CA HIS A 190 2.40 7.01 -4.03
C HIS A 190 3.45 6.59 -5.07
N HIS A 191 4.58 7.33 -5.14
CA HIS A 191 5.69 6.98 -6.03
C HIS A 191 6.57 5.93 -5.38
N CYS A 192 6.63 4.74 -5.96
CA CYS A 192 7.56 3.72 -5.51
C CYS A 192 8.93 3.93 -6.15
N ARG A 193 9.97 4.16 -5.31
CA ARG A 193 11.37 4.34 -5.74
C ARG A 193 11.94 3.11 -6.46
N ILE A 194 11.55 1.92 -6.00
CA ILE A 194 12.07 0.65 -6.51
C ILE A 194 11.46 0.33 -7.89
N CYS A 195 10.15 0.48 -8.04
CA CYS A 195 9.46 0.30 -9.32
C CYS A 195 9.62 1.50 -10.26
N ASN A 196 10.11 2.64 -9.76
CA ASN A 196 10.22 3.93 -10.46
C ASN A 196 8.91 4.39 -11.13
N ARG A 197 7.77 4.15 -10.48
CA ARG A 197 6.43 4.44 -11.00
C ARG A 197 5.45 4.80 -9.88
N CYS A 198 4.45 5.60 -10.19
CA CYS A 198 3.33 5.86 -9.27
C CYS A 198 2.35 4.69 -9.26
N VAL A 199 1.90 4.30 -8.07
CA VAL A 199 0.98 3.17 -7.84
C VAL A 199 -0.26 3.67 -7.13
N LEU A 200 -1.43 3.28 -7.62
CA LEU A 200 -2.74 3.59 -7.05
C LEU A 200 -2.95 2.84 -5.73
N LYS A 201 -3.52 3.53 -4.73
CA LYS A 201 -3.73 3.01 -3.37
C LYS A 201 -2.47 2.30 -2.85
N TYR A 202 -1.33 2.95 -2.96
CA TYR A 202 -0.07 2.31 -2.62
C TYR A 202 -0.04 1.98 -1.13
N ASP A 203 0.18 0.70 -0.83
CA ASP A 203 0.28 0.21 0.54
C ASP A 203 1.75 0.06 0.92
N HIS A 204 2.47 -0.76 0.16
CA HIS A 204 3.91 -0.89 0.29
C HIS A 204 4.50 -1.47 -0.99
N HIS A 205 5.78 -1.19 -1.23
CA HIS A 205 6.59 -2.10 -2.03
C HIS A 205 6.90 -3.26 -1.11
N CYS A 206 6.66 -4.50 -1.55
CA CYS A 206 7.02 -5.67 -0.78
C CYS A 206 8.40 -6.14 -1.23
N PRO A 207 9.52 -5.58 -0.70
CA PRO A 207 10.83 -6.17 -0.97
C PRO A 207 10.89 -7.57 -0.36
N HIS A 208 10.15 -7.79 0.73
CA HIS A 208 10.00 -9.04 1.46
C HIS A 208 8.86 -9.91 0.96
N LEU A 209 8.71 -9.92 -0.35
CA LEU A 209 8.58 -11.17 -1.04
C LEU A 209 9.83 -11.45 -1.90
N HIS A 210 11.01 -11.15 -1.35
CA HIS A 210 12.28 -11.78 -1.66
C HIS A 210 12.48 -13.07 -0.83
N LEU A 211 11.48 -13.51 -0.05
CA LEU A 211 11.44 -14.86 0.50
C LEU A 211 10.23 -15.66 0.03
N LEU A 212 9.29 -15.01 -0.69
CA LEU A 212 8.10 -15.64 -1.25
C LEU A 212 7.72 -15.24 -2.71
N GLY A 213 8.31 -14.22 -3.38
CA GLY A 213 8.17 -13.94 -4.82
C GLY A 213 7.19 -12.90 -5.43
N ILE A 214 7.17 -11.65 -4.97
CA ILE A 214 6.37 -10.49 -5.44
C ILE A 214 7.40 -9.36 -5.58
N ASN A 215 8.13 -9.30 -6.68
CA ASN A 215 8.94 -8.12 -7.02
C ASN A 215 8.03 -7.02 -7.61
N GLN A 216 7.07 -6.59 -6.81
CA GLN A 216 6.05 -5.63 -7.22
C GLN A 216 5.45 -4.94 -6.01
N CYS A 217 4.84 -3.77 -6.26
CA CYS A 217 4.08 -3.11 -5.23
C CYS A 217 2.80 -3.85 -4.91
N VAL A 218 2.32 -3.68 -3.68
CA VAL A 218 0.95 -3.95 -3.29
C VAL A 218 0.18 -2.64 -3.39
N GLY A 219 -0.93 -2.67 -4.12
CA GLY A 219 -1.80 -1.53 -4.36
C GLY A 219 -3.20 -1.96 -4.78
N LEU A 220 -3.96 -1.02 -5.34
CA LEU A 220 -5.41 -1.13 -5.54
C LEU A 220 -5.91 -2.47 -6.09
N HIS A 221 -5.24 -3.05 -7.10
CA HIS A 221 -5.74 -4.26 -7.78
C HIS A 221 -5.26 -5.58 -7.20
N ASN A 222 -4.18 -5.60 -6.40
CA ASN A 222 -3.60 -6.84 -5.86
C ASN A 222 -3.61 -6.92 -4.32
N GLU A 223 -3.88 -5.83 -3.61
CA GLU A 223 -3.97 -5.78 -2.14
C GLU A 223 -5.01 -6.77 -1.58
N ARG A 224 -6.18 -6.89 -2.22
CA ARG A 224 -7.19 -7.91 -1.85
C ARG A 224 -6.61 -9.31 -1.84
N HIS A 225 -5.87 -9.66 -2.90
CA HIS A 225 -5.28 -10.97 -3.04
C HIS A 225 -4.14 -11.18 -2.05
N PHE A 226 -3.41 -10.12 -1.69
CA PHE A 226 -2.33 -10.17 -0.72
C PHE A 226 -2.84 -10.54 0.67
N VAL A 227 -3.93 -9.91 1.10
CA VAL A 227 -4.57 -10.23 2.40
C VAL A 227 -5.17 -11.62 2.41
N LEU A 228 -5.83 -12.05 1.34
CA LEU A 228 -6.37 -13.42 1.26
C LEU A 228 -5.25 -14.47 1.24
N PHE A 229 -4.17 -14.23 0.49
CA PHE A 229 -2.98 -15.09 0.51
C PHE A 229 -2.44 -15.26 1.94
N MET A 230 -2.24 -14.16 2.68
CA MET A 230 -1.77 -14.24 4.07
C MET A 230 -2.75 -15.00 4.96
N ALA A 231 -4.05 -14.74 4.85
CA ALA A 231 -5.07 -15.43 5.64
C ALA A 231 -5.08 -16.94 5.37
N TYR A 232 -5.06 -17.36 4.11
CA TYR A 232 -5.01 -18.78 3.75
C TYR A 232 -3.67 -19.45 4.06
N LEU A 233 -2.56 -18.71 4.03
CA LEU A 233 -1.26 -19.21 4.49
C LEU A 233 -1.29 -19.50 5.99
N VAL A 234 -1.84 -18.58 6.80
CA VAL A 234 -1.98 -18.78 8.25
C VAL A 234 -2.92 -19.95 8.54
N ILE A 235 -4.09 -20.01 7.89
CA ILE A 235 -5.03 -21.13 8.05
C ILE A 235 -4.38 -22.46 7.66
N GLY A 236 -3.67 -22.51 6.53
CA GLY A 236 -2.97 -23.69 6.06
C GLY A 236 -1.86 -24.15 7.02
N CYS A 237 -1.03 -23.22 7.50
CA CYS A 237 0.02 -23.53 8.47
C CYS A 237 -0.56 -24.01 9.82
N LEU A 238 -1.61 -23.36 10.32
CA LEU A 238 -2.28 -23.80 11.56
C LEU A 238 -2.91 -25.18 11.41
N ALA A 239 -3.57 -25.44 10.27
CA ALA A 239 -4.13 -26.76 9.97
C ALA A 239 -3.04 -27.82 9.86
N PHE A 240 -1.89 -27.50 9.25
CA PHE A 240 -0.72 -28.36 9.17
C PHE A 240 -0.18 -28.69 10.57
N CYS A 241 0.02 -27.67 11.41
CA CYS A 241 0.51 -27.87 12.78
C CYS A 241 -0.45 -28.69 13.63
N PHE A 242 -1.76 -28.41 13.54
CA PHE A 242 -2.77 -29.11 14.31
C PHE A 242 -2.90 -30.58 13.88
N ALA A 243 -3.05 -30.85 12.57
CA ALA A 243 -3.15 -32.21 12.06
C ALA A 243 -1.83 -32.99 12.19
N GLY A 244 -0.70 -32.30 12.13
CA GLY A 244 0.64 -32.88 12.20
C GLY A 244 1.18 -33.09 13.61
N TRP A 245 0.45 -32.73 14.67
CA TRP A 245 0.95 -32.77 16.04
C TRP A 245 1.47 -34.16 16.45
N ASP A 246 0.66 -35.20 16.30
CA ASP A 246 1.05 -36.57 16.67
C ASP A 246 2.17 -37.11 15.79
N THR A 247 2.15 -36.76 14.50
CA THR A 247 3.20 -37.14 13.55
C THR A 247 4.52 -36.45 13.87
N ALA A 248 4.49 -35.21 14.35
CA ALA A 248 5.66 -34.46 14.78
C ALA A 248 6.25 -35.06 16.07
N LEU A 249 5.40 -35.46 17.03
CA LEU A 249 5.86 -36.17 18.24
C LEU A 249 6.51 -37.51 17.91
N HIS A 250 5.96 -38.26 16.94
CA HIS A 250 6.56 -39.50 16.46
C HIS A 250 7.91 -39.23 15.80
N ALA A 251 7.98 -38.23 14.91
CA ALA A 251 9.24 -37.87 14.25
C ALA A 251 10.34 -37.40 15.23
N LEU A 252 9.96 -36.89 16.40
CA LEU A 252 10.87 -36.53 17.50
C LEU A 252 11.22 -37.71 18.44
N GLY A 253 10.60 -38.88 18.26
CA GLY A 253 10.84 -40.07 19.09
C GLY A 253 10.08 -40.08 20.43
N PHE A 254 9.07 -39.22 20.60
CA PHE A 254 8.29 -39.17 21.86
C PHE A 254 7.14 -40.19 21.92
N SER A 255 6.63 -40.64 20.77
CA SER A 255 5.48 -41.56 20.67
C SER A 255 5.76 -42.85 19.90
N GLY A 256 7.02 -43.11 19.52
CA GLY A 256 7.46 -44.30 18.79
C GLY A 256 8.97 -44.29 18.53
N ASP A 257 9.49 -45.41 18.02
CA ASP A 257 10.90 -45.52 17.62
C ASP A 257 11.15 -44.76 16.32
N TRP A 258 12.16 -43.87 16.30
CA TRP A 258 12.49 -43.05 15.13
C TRP A 258 12.81 -43.86 13.86
N ASN A 259 13.23 -45.11 14.02
CA ASN A 259 13.53 -46.03 12.93
C ASN A 259 12.26 -46.59 12.24
N ASP A 260 11.07 -46.42 12.84
CA ASP A 260 9.79 -46.93 12.34
C ASP A 260 8.96 -45.84 11.63
N TRP A 261 9.60 -45.08 10.74
CA TRP A 261 8.94 -44.02 9.98
C TRP A 261 8.26 -44.56 8.71
N PRO A 262 6.91 -44.57 8.63
CA PRO A 262 6.20 -45.28 7.56
C PRO A 262 6.00 -44.44 6.28
N TYR A 263 6.43 -43.18 6.25
CA TYR A 263 6.16 -42.25 5.15
C TYR A 263 7.35 -42.12 4.18
N THR A 264 7.05 -41.92 2.89
CA THR A 264 8.07 -41.75 1.84
C THR A 264 8.92 -40.49 2.04
N ILE A 265 8.33 -39.42 2.58
CA ILE A 265 9.05 -38.18 2.87
C ILE A 265 9.80 -38.36 4.19
N PRO A 266 11.14 -38.16 4.23
CA PRO A 266 11.92 -38.34 5.46
C PRO A 266 11.41 -37.52 6.64
N ALA A 267 11.47 -38.10 7.85
CA ALA A 267 11.05 -37.46 9.10
C ALA A 267 11.70 -36.08 9.32
N THR A 268 12.97 -35.92 8.92
CA THR A 268 13.71 -34.66 9.02
C THR A 268 13.06 -33.55 8.18
N PHE A 269 12.64 -33.84 6.94
CA PHE A 269 11.97 -32.85 6.10
C PHE A 269 10.58 -32.49 6.63
N PHE A 270 9.84 -33.46 7.14
CA PHE A 270 8.56 -33.20 7.80
C PHE A 270 8.74 -32.27 9.01
N LEU A 271 9.70 -32.55 9.89
CA LEU A 271 9.98 -31.72 11.06
C LEU A 271 10.42 -30.30 10.70
N LEU A 272 11.31 -30.13 9.72
CA LEU A 272 11.71 -28.81 9.24
C LEU A 272 10.50 -28.03 8.69
N THR A 273 9.63 -28.71 7.92
CA THR A 273 8.39 -28.12 7.40
C THR A 273 7.44 -27.74 8.53
N TYR A 274 7.32 -28.57 9.56
CA TYR A 274 6.48 -28.33 10.73
C TYR A 274 6.95 -27.11 11.53
N ILE A 275 8.25 -27.02 11.82
CA ILE A 275 8.86 -25.87 12.51
C ILE A 275 8.65 -24.59 11.69
N LEU A 276 8.89 -24.66 10.37
CA LEU A 276 8.66 -23.54 9.48
C LEU A 276 7.19 -23.11 9.50
N ALA A 277 6.24 -24.05 9.40
CA ALA A 277 4.80 -23.76 9.45
C ALA A 277 4.40 -23.09 10.78
N ALA A 278 4.93 -23.56 11.91
CA ALA A 278 4.69 -22.98 13.23
C ALA A 278 5.19 -21.54 13.30
N VAL A 279 6.45 -21.28 12.92
CA VAL A 279 7.03 -19.92 12.93
C VAL A 279 6.28 -19.00 11.96
N MET A 280 5.98 -19.47 10.75
CA MET A 280 5.26 -18.69 9.73
C MET A 280 3.82 -18.37 10.18
N SER A 281 3.14 -19.30 10.85
CA SER A 281 1.78 -19.07 11.38
C SER A 281 1.75 -17.90 12.36
N LEU A 282 2.78 -17.76 13.20
CA LEU A 282 2.90 -16.69 14.17
C LEU A 282 3.27 -15.37 13.47
N ALA A 283 4.36 -15.37 12.70
CA ALA A 283 4.88 -14.17 12.07
C ALA A 283 3.89 -13.56 11.05
N VAL A 284 3.38 -14.38 10.12
CA VAL A 284 2.39 -13.94 9.13
C VAL A 284 1.03 -13.70 9.80
N GLY A 285 0.69 -14.43 10.86
CA GLY A 285 -0.54 -14.21 11.64
C GLY A 285 -0.62 -12.79 12.20
N ILE A 286 0.46 -12.32 12.81
CA ILE A 286 0.54 -10.95 13.37
C ILE A 286 0.40 -9.91 12.25
N MET A 287 1.13 -10.10 11.14
CA MET A 287 1.06 -9.19 9.98
C MET A 287 -0.34 -9.18 9.35
N CYS A 288 -0.98 -10.34 9.20
CA CYS A 288 -2.34 -10.47 8.70
C CYS A 288 -3.34 -9.73 9.60
N ALA A 289 -3.23 -9.91 10.93
CA ALA A 289 -4.07 -9.20 11.89
C ALA A 289 -3.89 -7.67 11.82
N PHE A 290 -2.65 -7.21 11.64
CA PHE A 290 -2.37 -5.79 11.43
C PHE A 290 -3.05 -5.24 10.16
N HIS A 291 -2.91 -5.92 9.01
CA HIS A 291 -3.56 -5.50 7.76
C HIS A 291 -5.10 -5.54 7.85
N LEU A 292 -5.67 -6.57 8.49
CA LEU A 292 -7.11 -6.63 8.70
C LEU A 292 -7.61 -5.46 9.56
N ARG A 293 -6.82 -5.03 10.54
CA ARG A 293 -7.13 -3.86 11.38
C ARG A 293 -7.04 -2.55 10.59
N THR A 294 -6.00 -2.32 9.81
CA THR A 294 -5.89 -1.09 9.00
C THR A 294 -7.00 -1.01 7.96
N ILE A 295 -7.34 -2.14 7.31
CA ILE A 295 -8.49 -2.23 6.41
C ILE A 295 -9.80 -1.96 7.13
N ALA A 296 -9.98 -2.50 8.34
CA ALA A 296 -11.16 -2.21 9.16
C ALA A 296 -11.27 -0.72 9.52
N ASN A 297 -10.16 0.02 9.53
CA ASN A 297 -10.12 1.47 9.72
C ASN A 297 -10.19 2.27 8.40
N GLY A 298 -10.21 1.62 7.23
CA GLY A 298 -10.22 2.28 5.92
C GLY A 298 -8.86 2.80 5.44
N GLU A 299 -7.77 2.35 6.05
CA GLU A 299 -6.41 2.87 5.88
C GLU A 299 -5.51 1.89 5.13
N THR A 300 -4.56 2.40 4.36
CA THR A 300 -3.34 1.67 3.98
C THR A 300 -2.31 1.73 5.10
N THR A 301 -1.22 0.97 4.98
CA THR A 301 -0.09 0.96 5.92
C THR A 301 0.63 2.30 5.93
N VAL A 302 0.80 2.94 4.77
CA VAL A 302 1.35 4.31 4.67
C VAL A 302 0.41 5.30 5.36
N GLU A 303 -0.88 5.24 5.05
CA GLU A 303 -1.87 6.13 5.67
C GLU A 303 -1.94 5.95 7.19
N SER A 304 -1.82 4.72 7.70
CA SER A 304 -1.78 4.46 9.14
C SER A 304 -0.61 5.17 9.81
N GLN A 305 0.55 5.23 9.16
CA GLN A 305 1.72 5.96 9.67
C GLN A 305 1.50 7.48 9.63
N ASP A 306 0.94 7.99 8.54
CA ASP A 306 0.62 9.41 8.40
C ASP A 306 -0.44 9.85 9.42
N HIS A 307 -1.46 9.02 9.64
CA HIS A 307 -2.53 9.25 10.60
C HIS A 307 -2.04 9.29 12.04
N ASP A 308 -1.01 8.52 12.40
CA ASP A 308 -0.38 8.61 13.71
C ASP A 308 0.27 9.99 13.94
N VAL A 309 0.82 10.60 12.89
CA VAL A 309 1.34 11.98 12.93
C VAL A 309 0.18 12.98 13.03
N TYR A 310 -0.84 12.87 12.17
CA TYR A 310 -2.00 13.76 12.20
C TYR A 310 -2.72 13.73 13.55
N ARG A 311 -2.85 12.55 14.16
CA ARG A 311 -3.46 12.40 15.49
C ARG A 311 -2.66 13.17 16.56
N LYS A 312 -1.33 13.11 16.53
CA LYS A 312 -0.47 13.85 17.47
C LYS A 312 -0.63 15.36 17.29
N VAL A 313 -0.64 15.84 16.04
CA VAL A 313 -0.82 17.27 15.73
C VAL A 313 -2.20 17.76 16.14
N ALA A 314 -3.26 16.99 15.88
CA ALA A 314 -4.62 17.34 16.28
C ALA A 314 -4.75 17.45 17.82
N VAL A 315 -4.18 16.49 18.57
CA VAL A 315 -4.19 16.53 20.05
C VAL A 315 -3.48 17.77 20.60
N GLN A 316 -2.34 18.18 20.01
CA GLN A 316 -1.64 19.40 20.41
C GLN A 316 -2.49 20.67 20.22
N ARG A 317 -3.44 20.63 19.29
CA ARG A 317 -4.37 21.74 18.99
C ARG A 317 -5.70 21.63 19.74
N GLN A 318 -5.85 20.63 20.61
CA GLN A 318 -7.14 20.29 21.24
C GLN A 318 -8.24 20.00 20.21
N GLU A 319 -7.86 19.53 19.02
CA GLU A 319 -8.74 19.07 17.95
C GLU A 319 -8.78 17.53 17.91
N THR A 320 -9.74 16.94 17.19
CA THR A 320 -9.83 15.49 17.01
C THR A 320 -9.57 15.11 15.56
N PHE A 321 -8.64 14.18 15.34
CA PHE A 321 -8.40 13.61 14.02
C PHE A 321 -9.53 12.66 13.63
N THR A 322 -10.13 12.89 12.46
CA THR A 322 -11.18 12.02 11.89
C THR A 322 -10.73 11.50 10.53
N ASN A 323 -10.65 10.17 10.40
CA ASN A 323 -10.35 9.55 9.12
C ASN A 323 -11.55 9.67 8.15
N SER A 324 -11.32 10.33 7.00
CA SER A 324 -12.35 10.51 5.98
C SER A 324 -12.72 9.22 5.24
N TYR A 325 -11.85 8.21 5.22
CA TYR A 325 -12.09 6.90 4.59
C TYR A 325 -12.71 5.86 5.53
N ASP A 326 -12.83 6.19 6.82
CA ASP A 326 -13.51 5.33 7.79
C ASP A 326 -15.05 5.54 7.74
N LEU A 327 -15.75 4.59 7.13
CA LEU A 327 -17.21 4.59 6.98
C LEU A 327 -17.97 4.19 8.27
N GLY A 328 -17.25 4.07 9.38
CA GLY A 328 -17.80 3.83 10.70
C GLY A 328 -17.69 2.37 11.14
N PRO A 329 -18.31 2.03 12.28
CA PRO A 329 -18.08 0.77 12.97
C PRO A 329 -18.61 -0.45 12.20
N GLY A 330 -18.04 -1.60 12.52
CA GLY A 330 -18.45 -2.91 12.02
C GLY A 330 -17.68 -3.36 10.77
N LEU A 331 -18.29 -4.24 9.98
CA LEU A 331 -17.64 -4.87 8.82
C LEU A 331 -17.78 -4.04 7.53
N ARG A 332 -18.12 -2.74 7.61
CA ARG A 332 -18.39 -1.90 6.43
C ARG A 332 -17.14 -1.65 5.60
N ASN A 333 -16.05 -1.24 6.24
CA ASN A 333 -14.77 -1.00 5.55
C ASN A 333 -14.21 -2.31 4.97
N LEU A 334 -14.37 -3.44 5.67
CA LEU A 334 -14.00 -4.77 5.17
C LEU A 334 -14.87 -5.20 3.97
N ALA A 335 -16.19 -5.02 4.04
CA ALA A 335 -17.11 -5.29 2.94
C ALA A 335 -16.75 -4.47 1.70
N LEU A 336 -16.43 -3.19 1.90
CA LEU A 336 -15.99 -2.28 0.85
C LEU A 336 -14.65 -2.74 0.23
N PHE A 337 -13.66 -3.05 1.07
CA PHE A 337 -12.35 -3.50 0.63
C PHE A 337 -12.42 -4.80 -0.19
N PHE A 338 -13.12 -5.80 0.32
CA PHE A 338 -13.30 -7.08 -0.37
C PHE A 338 -14.33 -7.02 -1.51
N ASN A 339 -15.06 -5.90 -1.62
CA ASN A 339 -16.16 -5.67 -2.56
C ASN A 339 -17.25 -6.75 -2.47
N VAL A 340 -17.64 -7.13 -1.24
CA VAL A 340 -18.65 -8.15 -0.95
C VAL A 340 -19.82 -7.61 -0.16
N SER A 341 -21.02 -8.15 -0.38
CA SER A 341 -22.19 -7.81 0.44
C SER A 341 -22.14 -8.49 1.81
N ILE A 342 -22.35 -7.70 2.88
CA ILE A 342 -22.49 -8.21 4.25
C ILE A 342 -23.84 -7.75 4.80
N GLY A 343 -24.75 -8.71 5.03
CA GLY A 343 -26.11 -8.42 5.48
C GLY A 343 -26.85 -7.50 4.51
N ARG A 344 -27.34 -6.36 5.00
CA ARG A 344 -28.03 -5.33 4.17
C ARG A 344 -27.08 -4.34 3.51
N TYR A 345 -25.80 -4.33 3.88
CA TYR A 345 -24.82 -3.37 3.36
C TYR A 345 -24.28 -3.80 2.00
N LYS A 346 -24.36 -2.90 1.01
CA LYS A 346 -23.88 -3.12 -0.35
C LYS A 346 -22.80 -2.08 -0.69
N PRO A 347 -21.53 -2.48 -0.79
CA PRO A 347 -20.41 -1.55 -0.98
C PRO A 347 -20.33 -0.96 -2.39
N SER A 348 -20.90 -1.62 -3.40
CA SER A 348 -20.88 -1.20 -4.80
C SER A 348 -22.23 -1.50 -5.48
N PRO A 349 -22.49 -0.98 -6.69
CA PRO A 349 -23.74 -1.25 -7.43
C PRO A 349 -23.96 -2.74 -7.73
N ALA A 350 -22.87 -3.47 -7.98
CA ALA A 350 -22.87 -4.90 -8.25
C ALA A 350 -21.80 -5.59 -7.36
N PRO A 351 -22.10 -5.77 -6.06
CA PRO A 351 -21.16 -6.36 -5.13
C PRO A 351 -21.03 -7.86 -5.38
N TYR A 352 -19.84 -8.39 -5.10
CA TYR A 352 -19.60 -9.82 -5.26
C TYR A 352 -20.22 -10.61 -4.09
N PRO A 353 -20.67 -11.85 -4.34
CA PRO A 353 -21.19 -12.71 -3.29
C PRO A 353 -20.08 -13.17 -2.34
N LEU A 354 -20.43 -13.50 -1.09
CA LEU A 354 -19.47 -13.86 -0.03
C LEU A 354 -18.60 -15.08 -0.38
N TYR A 355 -19.09 -16.00 -1.20
CA TYR A 355 -18.31 -17.17 -1.62
C TYR A 355 -17.04 -16.78 -2.41
N THR A 356 -16.94 -15.56 -2.93
CA THR A 356 -15.73 -15.07 -3.61
C THR A 356 -14.54 -14.88 -2.67
N LEU A 357 -14.76 -14.89 -1.34
CA LEU A 357 -13.71 -14.99 -0.33
C LEU A 357 -13.22 -16.42 -0.13
N LEU A 358 -14.04 -17.40 -0.48
CA LEU A 358 -13.78 -18.83 -0.33
C LEU A 358 -13.24 -19.48 -1.60
N LEU A 359 -13.21 -18.75 -2.72
CA LEU A 359 -12.72 -19.24 -4.00
C LEU A 359 -11.58 -18.34 -4.51
N PRO A 360 -10.57 -18.92 -5.20
CA PRO A 360 -9.50 -18.16 -5.83
C PRO A 360 -9.98 -17.47 -7.12
N VAL A 361 -10.92 -16.55 -6.96
CA VAL A 361 -11.49 -15.75 -8.06
C VAL A 361 -10.92 -14.34 -8.05
N ARG A 362 -10.66 -13.83 -9.25
CA ARG A 362 -10.26 -12.44 -9.46
C ARG A 362 -11.48 -11.54 -9.28
N VAL A 363 -11.41 -10.68 -8.27
CA VAL A 363 -12.45 -9.69 -7.94
C VAL A 363 -11.86 -8.31 -8.13
N GLN A 364 -12.59 -7.45 -8.82
CA GLN A 364 -12.18 -6.07 -8.99
C GLN A 364 -12.49 -5.26 -7.73
N PRO A 365 -11.62 -4.30 -7.38
CA PRO A 365 -11.88 -3.35 -6.31
C PRO A 365 -13.16 -2.54 -6.60
N TYR A 366 -13.74 -1.95 -5.55
CA TYR A 366 -14.93 -1.11 -5.67
C TYR A 366 -14.67 0.20 -6.45
N THR A 367 -13.40 0.57 -6.64
CA THR A 367 -12.93 1.81 -7.28
C THR A 367 -11.73 1.57 -8.23
N ASP A 368 -11.42 2.55 -9.07
CA ASP A 368 -10.39 2.66 -10.12
C ASP A 368 -9.21 3.50 -9.62
N GLY A 369 -9.31 4.03 -8.40
CA GLY A 369 -8.30 4.87 -7.77
C GLY A 369 -8.47 6.37 -8.01
N TRP A 370 -9.47 6.81 -8.77
CA TRP A 370 -9.80 8.21 -9.05
C TRP A 370 -11.09 8.68 -8.37
N GLY A 371 -11.77 7.79 -7.66
CA GLY A 371 -12.85 8.14 -6.74
C GLY A 371 -12.82 7.28 -5.48
N TRP A 372 -13.26 7.81 -4.35
CA TRP A 372 -13.19 7.12 -3.07
C TRP A 372 -14.50 7.23 -2.31
N ALA A 373 -14.87 6.14 -1.66
CA ALA A 373 -15.96 6.17 -0.69
C ALA A 373 -15.46 6.92 0.55
N ARG A 374 -16.19 7.96 0.96
CA ARG A 374 -15.84 8.77 2.13
C ARG A 374 -16.96 8.83 3.14
N ARG A 375 -16.63 9.22 4.37
CA ARG A 375 -17.58 9.59 5.40
C ARG A 375 -18.31 10.88 4.97
N GLU A 376 -19.61 10.91 5.21
CA GLU A 376 -20.45 12.10 4.96
C GLU A 376 -19.90 13.31 5.72
N GLY A 377 -19.80 14.47 5.04
CA GLY A 377 -19.19 15.70 5.59
C GLY A 377 -17.67 15.81 5.45
N TYR A 378 -16.97 14.77 4.98
CA TYR A 378 -15.51 14.75 4.82
C TYR A 378 -15.07 14.58 3.36
N GLU A 379 -15.77 15.23 2.43
CA GLU A 379 -15.55 15.06 0.98
C GLU A 379 -14.21 15.63 0.47
N ARG A 380 -13.58 16.53 1.24
CA ARG A 380 -12.37 17.26 0.84
C ARG A 380 -11.24 17.17 1.88
N GLY A 381 -11.04 16.00 2.47
CA GLY A 381 -9.91 15.72 3.37
C GLY A 381 -10.31 15.15 4.72
N HIS A 382 -9.31 14.91 5.57
CA HIS A 382 -9.48 14.38 6.92
C HIS A 382 -9.91 15.46 7.91
N GLY A 383 -10.69 15.09 8.93
CA GLY A 383 -11.01 16.00 10.03
C GLY A 383 -9.80 16.24 10.91
N GLY A 384 -9.56 17.49 11.29
CA GLY A 384 -8.40 17.88 12.11
C GLY A 384 -7.08 18.02 11.32
N VAL A 385 -7.12 17.95 9.99
CA VAL A 385 -5.97 18.23 9.11
C VAL A 385 -6.28 19.47 8.27
N ARG A 386 -5.39 20.48 8.30
CA ARG A 386 -5.59 21.71 7.51
C ARG A 386 -5.01 21.54 6.12
N ARG A 387 -5.50 22.33 5.16
CA ARG A 387 -5.03 22.29 3.77
C ARG A 387 -3.54 22.64 3.71
N GLY A 388 -2.73 21.75 3.13
CA GLY A 388 -1.27 21.89 3.05
C GLY A 388 -0.51 21.23 4.21
N GLU A 389 -1.20 20.66 5.20
CA GLU A 389 -0.57 19.85 6.26
C GLU A 389 -0.61 18.34 5.93
N GLU A 390 -1.16 17.99 4.76
CA GLU A 390 -1.14 16.62 4.27
C GLU A 390 0.30 16.25 3.92
N LEU A 391 0.83 15.27 4.66
CA LEU A 391 2.13 14.66 4.39
C LEU A 391 2.11 14.12 2.97
N THR A 392 3.00 14.66 2.15
CA THR A 392 3.29 14.11 0.84
C THR A 392 4.64 13.41 0.91
N ASP A 393 4.78 12.23 0.28
CA ASP A 393 6.03 11.44 0.27
C ASP A 393 7.27 12.20 -0.26
N GLU A 394 7.06 13.41 -0.79
CA GLU A 394 8.08 14.26 -1.38
C GLU A 394 8.73 15.21 -0.36
N GLU A 395 8.13 15.46 0.81
CA GLU A 395 8.70 16.36 1.84
C GLU A 395 9.81 15.70 2.68
N PHE A 396 9.84 14.37 2.79
CA PHE A 396 10.86 13.65 3.56
C PHE A 396 12.17 13.39 2.81
N GLY A 397 12.32 13.89 1.58
CA GLY A 397 13.48 13.58 0.76
C GLY A 397 13.83 14.69 -0.18
N GLU A 398 14.27 15.84 0.35
CA GLU A 398 15.40 16.63 -0.15
C GLU A 398 15.57 17.98 0.59
N ASP A 399 14.52 18.55 1.20
CA ASP A 399 14.55 19.99 1.56
C ASP A 399 14.66 20.34 3.06
N HIS A 400 14.52 19.40 4.01
CA HIS A 400 14.52 19.73 5.46
C HIS A 400 15.87 19.62 6.19
N MET A 401 17.00 19.48 5.49
CA MET A 401 18.34 19.58 6.10
C MET A 401 19.26 20.58 5.38
N GLU A 402 18.69 21.50 4.62
CA GLU A 402 19.39 22.63 4.01
C GLU A 402 18.86 23.96 4.56
N GLU A 403 18.86 24.14 5.89
CA GLU A 403 18.97 25.49 6.44
C GLU A 403 20.34 25.64 7.11
N PRO A 404 21.12 26.67 6.73
CA PRO A 404 22.53 26.84 7.09
C PRO A 404 22.79 27.22 8.55
#